data_AF-A0A1Y3Y0C7-F1
#
_entry.id   AF-A0A1Y3Y0C7-F1
#
_cell.length_a   1.000
_cell.length_b   1.000
_cell.length_c   1.000
_cell.angle_alpha   90.00
_cell.angle_beta   90.00
_cell.angle_gamma   90.00
#
_symmetry.space_group_name_H-M   'P 1'
#
loop_
_entity.id
_entity.type
_entity.pdbx_description
1 polymer ?
#
loop_
_entity_poly.entity_id
_entity_poly.type
_entity_poly.pdbx_seq_one_letter_code
_entity_poly.pdbx_strand_id
1 'polypeptide(L)'
;MKNNEKFQTDVEMVPKALRDQAQTREPEEEAIGLYRKFTTTKQEPVRLAAALRGFFLPEAEDQEKEAYGIYLKSRIRPAVEALIDGDDVEKLEELESLGWLDGKNLDSFIRIARQKQKNAALVWFLHLKKEKNGFKDRDFSL
;
A
#
# COMPACT_ATOMS: atom_id res chain seq x y z
N MET A 1 -17.20 -24.74 4.51
CA MET A 1 -16.43 -23.62 5.10
C MET A 1 -14.93 -23.94 5.11
N LYS A 2 -14.27 -24.09 3.94
CA LYS A 2 -12.83 -24.45 3.85
C LYS A 2 -11.99 -23.52 2.95
N ASN A 3 -12.61 -22.50 2.34
CA ASN A 3 -11.96 -21.67 1.32
C ASN A 3 -11.41 -20.34 1.86
N ASN A 4 -11.81 -19.92 3.07
CA ASN A 4 -11.46 -18.62 3.62
C ASN A 4 -10.11 -18.63 4.36
N GLU A 5 -9.78 -19.74 5.02
CA GLU A 5 -8.49 -19.93 5.71
C GLU A 5 -7.33 -20.00 4.73
N LYS A 6 -7.50 -20.71 3.61
CA LYS A 6 -6.48 -20.81 2.54
C LYS A 6 -6.12 -19.44 1.96
N PHE A 7 -7.13 -18.59 1.74
CA PHE A 7 -6.93 -17.24 1.21
C PHE A 7 -6.17 -16.34 2.18
N GLN A 8 -6.45 -16.44 3.48
CA GLN A 8 -5.74 -15.67 4.51
C GLN A 8 -4.29 -16.14 4.65
N THR A 9 -4.05 -17.45 4.62
CA THR A 9 -2.69 -18.01 4.70
C THR A 9 -1.86 -17.68 3.46
N ASP A 10 -2.44 -17.68 2.26
CA ASP A 10 -1.74 -17.31 1.02
C ASP A 10 -1.39 -15.81 1.00
N VAL A 11 -2.25 -14.94 1.53
CA VAL A 11 -2.00 -13.49 1.61
C VAL A 11 -0.93 -13.15 2.67
N GLU A 12 -0.79 -13.92 3.75
CA GLU A 12 0.27 -13.71 4.76
C GLU A 12 1.61 -14.36 4.40
N MET A 13 1.61 -15.52 3.73
CA MET A 13 2.85 -16.21 3.37
C MET A 13 3.58 -15.58 2.18
N VAL A 14 2.85 -15.00 1.22
CA VAL A 14 3.47 -14.37 0.04
C VAL A 14 4.34 -13.16 0.41
N PRO A 15 3.90 -12.21 1.26
CA PRO A 15 4.74 -11.12 1.74
C PRO A 15 5.96 -11.60 2.52
N LYS A 16 5.80 -12.64 3.34
CA LYS A 16 6.88 -13.18 4.17
C LYS A 16 7.94 -13.90 3.32
N ALA A 17 7.53 -14.76 2.40
CA ALA A 17 8.44 -15.44 1.48
C ALA A 17 9.16 -14.46 0.52
N LEU A 18 8.48 -13.38 0.11
CA LEU A 18 9.12 -12.31 -0.63
C LEU A 18 10.12 -11.55 0.25
N ARG A 19 9.80 -11.27 1.53
CA ARG A 19 10.73 -10.64 2.49
C ARG A 19 11.96 -11.52 2.76
N ASP A 20 11.78 -12.83 2.91
CA ASP A 20 12.89 -13.76 3.14
C ASP A 20 13.76 -13.95 1.88
N GLN A 21 13.17 -13.91 0.68
CA GLN A 21 13.93 -13.90 -0.60
C GLN A 21 14.67 -12.59 -0.88
N ALA A 22 14.26 -11.48 -0.25
CA ALA A 22 14.93 -10.17 -0.35
C ALA A 22 16.37 -10.22 0.16
N GLN A 23 16.62 -11.03 1.20
CA GLN A 23 17.90 -11.04 1.89
C GLN A 23 19.01 -11.79 1.12
N THR A 24 18.70 -12.42 -0.02
CA THR A 24 19.66 -13.27 -0.75
C THR A 24 19.94 -12.83 -2.20
N ARG A 25 19.26 -11.79 -2.71
CA ARG A 25 19.41 -11.32 -4.09
C ARG A 25 20.00 -9.90 -4.10
N GLU A 26 20.85 -9.63 -5.08
CA GLU A 26 21.31 -8.26 -5.34
C GLU A 26 20.07 -7.38 -5.67
N PRO A 27 19.97 -6.17 -5.12
CA PRO A 27 18.77 -5.32 -5.27
C PRO A 27 18.37 -5.04 -6.73
N GLU A 28 19.35 -4.98 -7.65
CA GLU A 28 19.12 -4.84 -9.09
C GLU A 28 18.43 -6.07 -9.71
N GLU A 29 18.83 -7.29 -9.32
CA GLU A 29 18.17 -8.52 -9.78
C GLU A 29 16.74 -8.63 -9.26
N GLU A 30 16.51 -8.09 -8.06
CA GLU A 30 15.18 -7.99 -7.48
C GLU A 30 14.28 -7.08 -8.31
N ALA A 31 14.74 -5.88 -8.67
CA ALA A 31 13.99 -4.93 -9.49
C ALA A 31 13.53 -5.56 -10.82
N ILE A 32 14.48 -6.17 -11.55
CA ILE A 32 14.20 -6.89 -12.81
C ILE A 32 13.18 -8.01 -12.59
N GLY A 33 13.36 -8.79 -11.53
CA GLY A 33 12.46 -9.89 -11.18
C GLY A 33 11.04 -9.44 -10.86
N LEU A 34 10.90 -8.33 -10.12
CA LEU A 34 9.62 -7.75 -9.75
C LEU A 34 8.90 -7.17 -10.97
N TYR A 35 9.60 -6.45 -11.85
CA TYR A 35 8.97 -5.86 -13.02
C TYR A 35 8.51 -6.91 -14.02
N ARG A 36 9.33 -7.94 -14.26
CA ARG A 36 8.91 -9.12 -15.03
C ARG A 36 7.67 -9.78 -14.43
N LYS A 37 7.64 -9.98 -13.11
CA LYS A 37 6.50 -10.61 -12.43
C LYS A 37 5.24 -9.76 -12.53
N PHE A 38 5.36 -8.45 -12.35
CA PHE A 38 4.27 -7.48 -12.47
C PHE A 38 3.64 -7.44 -13.87
N THR A 39 4.45 -7.53 -14.92
CA THR A 39 3.96 -7.46 -16.31
C THR A 39 3.37 -8.78 -16.81
N THR A 40 3.89 -9.91 -16.32
CA THR A 40 3.49 -11.25 -16.81
C THR A 40 2.39 -11.93 -16.00
N THR A 41 2.24 -11.60 -14.71
CA THR A 41 1.30 -12.31 -13.83
C THR A 41 -0.16 -11.97 -14.13
N LYS A 42 -1.02 -12.99 -14.09
CA LYS A 42 -2.49 -12.84 -14.17
C LYS A 42 -3.15 -12.82 -12.80
N GLN A 43 -2.40 -13.11 -11.73
CA GLN A 43 -2.93 -13.13 -10.37
C GLN A 43 -2.85 -11.72 -9.77
N GLU A 44 -4.01 -11.10 -9.56
CA GLU A 44 -4.10 -9.72 -9.07
C GLU A 44 -3.38 -9.49 -7.73
N PRO A 45 -3.48 -10.38 -6.71
CA PRO A 45 -2.76 -10.18 -5.45
C PRO A 45 -1.24 -10.19 -5.63
N VAL A 46 -0.75 -11.07 -6.51
CA VAL A 46 0.68 -11.16 -6.85
C VAL A 46 1.14 -9.92 -7.60
N ARG A 47 0.31 -9.42 -8.52
CA ARG A 47 0.59 -8.19 -9.27
C ARG A 47 0.67 -6.98 -8.35
N LEU A 48 -0.28 -6.86 -7.42
CA LEU A 48 -0.31 -5.80 -6.40
C LEU A 48 0.92 -5.84 -5.50
N ALA A 49 1.28 -7.03 -4.99
CA ALA A 49 2.46 -7.18 -4.16
C ALA A 49 3.75 -6.83 -4.92
N ALA A 50 3.88 -7.26 -6.18
CA ALA A 50 5.02 -6.91 -7.02
C ALA A 50 5.07 -5.40 -7.29
N ALA A 51 3.93 -4.76 -7.58
CA ALA A 51 3.86 -3.33 -7.84
C ALA A 51 4.19 -2.49 -6.61
N LEU A 52 3.62 -2.81 -5.44
CA LEU A 52 3.96 -2.12 -4.19
C LEU A 52 5.44 -2.27 -3.88
N ARG A 53 5.98 -3.48 -3.99
CA ARG A 53 7.39 -3.71 -3.68
C ARG A 53 8.33 -2.99 -4.65
N GLY A 54 8.06 -3.08 -5.95
CA GLY A 54 8.88 -2.43 -6.98
C GLY A 54 8.77 -0.91 -6.95
N PHE A 55 7.59 -0.35 -6.65
CA PHE A 55 7.40 1.11 -6.55
C PHE A 55 8.29 1.73 -5.48
N PHE A 56 8.38 1.09 -4.31
CA PHE A 56 9.20 1.56 -3.18
C PHE A 56 10.65 1.02 -3.22
N LEU A 57 11.05 0.32 -4.28
CA LEU A 57 12.42 -0.17 -4.43
C LEU A 57 13.28 0.94 -5.07
N PRO A 58 14.35 1.40 -4.41
CA PRO A 58 15.22 2.45 -4.97
C PRO A 58 15.77 2.11 -6.35
N GLU A 59 16.12 0.84 -6.56
CA GLU A 59 16.76 0.30 -7.77
C GLU A 59 15.81 0.11 -8.95
N ALA A 60 14.49 0.28 -8.76
CA ALA A 60 13.55 0.27 -9.88
C ALA A 60 13.77 1.49 -10.78
N GLU A 61 13.77 1.26 -12.09
CA GLU A 61 13.96 2.33 -13.09
C GLU A 61 12.76 3.29 -13.09
N ASP A 62 12.97 4.53 -13.54
CA ASP A 62 11.91 5.56 -13.56
C ASP A 62 10.67 5.11 -14.36
N GLN A 63 10.88 4.45 -15.50
CA GLN A 63 9.79 3.91 -16.33
C GLN A 63 9.01 2.80 -15.61
N GLU A 64 9.70 1.97 -14.82
CA GLU A 64 9.08 0.91 -14.04
C GLU A 64 8.28 1.50 -12.88
N LYS A 65 8.86 2.48 -12.16
CA LYS A 65 8.19 3.24 -11.09
C LYS A 65 6.94 3.95 -11.59
N GLU A 66 6.99 4.55 -12.78
CA GLU A 66 5.82 5.15 -13.41
C GLU A 66 4.74 4.09 -13.69
N ALA A 67 5.11 2.95 -14.29
CA ALA A 67 4.18 1.88 -14.59
C ALA A 67 3.54 1.28 -13.31
N TYR A 68 4.33 1.08 -12.26
CA TYR A 68 3.83 0.68 -10.95
C TYR A 68 2.88 1.73 -10.38
N GLY A 69 3.27 3.01 -10.43
CA GLY A 69 2.48 4.11 -9.88
C GLY A 69 1.12 4.26 -10.56
N ILE A 70 1.06 4.17 -11.89
CA ILE A 70 -0.19 4.18 -12.65
C ILE A 70 -1.10 3.03 -12.18
N TYR A 71 -0.54 1.82 -12.07
CA TYR A 71 -1.30 0.65 -11.62
C TYR A 71 -1.78 0.81 -10.18
N LEU A 72 -0.90 1.18 -9.25
CA LEU A 72 -1.23 1.35 -7.83
C LEU A 72 -2.28 2.44 -7.62
N LYS A 73 -2.17 3.57 -8.33
CA LYS A 73 -3.16 4.65 -8.27
C LYS A 73 -4.54 4.17 -8.72
N SER A 74 -4.62 3.34 -9.78
CA SER A 74 -5.89 2.74 -10.22
C SER A 74 -6.48 1.73 -9.22
N ARG A 75 -5.63 1.21 -8.31
CA ARG A 75 -5.94 0.23 -7.27
C ARG A 75 -5.65 0.77 -5.86
N ILE A 76 -5.87 2.06 -5.64
CA ILE A 76 -5.41 2.73 -4.41
C ILE A 76 -5.96 2.08 -3.15
N ARG A 77 -7.21 1.64 -3.16
CA ARG A 77 -7.83 0.99 -1.99
C ARG A 77 -7.13 -0.34 -1.63
N PRO A 78 -7.01 -1.33 -2.54
CA PRO A 78 -6.19 -2.52 -2.28
C PRO A 78 -4.74 -2.22 -1.88
N ALA A 79 -4.11 -1.22 -2.50
CA ALA A 79 -2.74 -0.82 -2.18
C ALA A 79 -2.62 -0.34 -0.73
N VAL A 80 -3.50 0.58 -0.31
CA VAL A 80 -3.55 1.11 1.05
C VAL A 80 -3.91 0.02 2.06
N GLU A 81 -4.87 -0.85 1.75
CA GLU A 81 -5.22 -1.97 2.63
C GLU A 81 -4.04 -2.92 2.86
N ALA A 82 -3.22 -3.18 1.84
CA ALA A 82 -2.00 -3.99 1.98
C ALA A 82 -0.93 -3.29 2.84
N LEU A 83 -0.77 -1.96 2.71
CA LEU A 83 0.13 -1.19 3.55
C LEU A 83 -0.34 -1.11 5.01
N ILE A 84 -1.65 -1.03 5.24
CA ILE A 84 -2.25 -1.17 6.58
C ILE A 84 -1.90 -2.53 7.18
N ASP A 85 -1.97 -3.60 6.39
CA ASP A 85 -1.64 -4.95 6.88
C ASP A 85 -0.19 -5.08 7.33
N GLY A 86 0.72 -4.37 6.66
CA GLY A 86 2.12 -4.21 7.06
C GLY A 86 2.35 -3.26 8.26
N ASP A 87 1.35 -2.43 8.60
CA ASP A 87 1.50 -1.25 9.47
C ASP A 87 2.60 -0.28 8.95
N ASP A 88 2.78 -0.24 7.62
CA ASP A 88 3.87 0.47 6.93
C ASP A 88 3.51 1.96 6.72
N VAL A 89 3.60 2.78 7.78
CA VAL A 89 3.20 4.20 7.77
C VAL A 89 4.01 5.05 6.78
N GLU A 90 5.32 4.85 6.68
CA GLU A 90 6.19 5.62 5.77
C GLU A 90 5.70 5.54 4.31
N LYS A 91 5.27 4.35 3.88
CA LYS A 91 4.73 4.13 2.53
C LYS A 91 3.35 4.75 2.36
N LEU A 92 2.53 4.76 3.41
CA LEU A 92 1.23 5.44 3.41
C LEU A 92 1.40 6.96 3.26
N GLU A 93 2.40 7.54 3.93
CA GLU A 93 2.78 8.95 3.81
C GLU A 93 3.23 9.30 2.39
N GLU A 94 4.05 8.44 1.78
CA GLU A 94 4.48 8.64 0.40
C GLU A 94 3.27 8.63 -0.57
N LEU A 95 2.35 7.66 -0.44
CA LEU A 95 1.13 7.63 -1.25
C LEU A 95 0.23 8.85 -1.03
N GLU A 96 0.19 9.37 0.20
CA GLU A 96 -0.49 10.64 0.48
C GLU A 96 0.18 11.78 -0.27
N SER A 97 1.51 11.91 -0.16
CA SER A 97 2.28 13.03 -0.73
C SER A 97 2.14 13.15 -2.25
N LEU A 98 1.88 12.02 -2.92
CA LEU A 98 1.57 11.92 -4.35
C LEU A 98 0.14 12.36 -4.69
N GLY A 99 -0.67 12.70 -3.69
CA GLY A 99 -2.06 13.12 -3.81
C GLY A 99 -3.03 11.96 -4.10
N TRP A 100 -2.66 10.71 -3.82
CA TRP A 100 -3.50 9.55 -4.21
C TRP A 100 -4.58 9.22 -3.18
N LEU A 101 -4.41 9.67 -1.93
CA LEU A 101 -5.37 9.44 -0.86
C LEU A 101 -6.45 10.52 -0.83
N ASP A 102 -7.64 10.17 -1.35
CA ASP A 102 -8.81 11.00 -1.27
C ASP A 102 -9.52 10.89 0.10
N GLY A 103 -10.14 11.98 0.55
CA GLY A 103 -10.85 12.00 1.83
C GLY A 103 -12.06 11.04 1.87
N LYS A 104 -12.57 10.61 0.70
CA LYS A 104 -13.76 9.75 0.59
C LYS A 104 -13.53 8.37 1.19
N ASN A 105 -12.33 7.80 1.05
CA ASN A 105 -12.02 6.46 1.53
C ASN A 105 -11.36 6.44 2.92
N LEU A 106 -11.00 7.60 3.45
CA LEU A 106 -10.24 7.74 4.70
C LEU A 106 -10.94 7.09 5.91
N ASP A 107 -12.27 7.26 6.01
CA ASP A 107 -13.07 6.61 7.06
C ASP A 107 -13.06 5.08 6.96
N SER A 108 -13.03 4.55 5.73
CA SER A 108 -12.92 3.10 5.51
C SER A 108 -11.55 2.60 5.97
N PHE A 109 -10.47 3.33 5.66
CA PHE A 109 -9.11 2.96 6.07
C PHE A 109 -8.93 3.01 7.60
N ILE A 110 -9.46 4.03 8.27
CA ILE A 110 -9.49 4.11 9.74
C ILE A 110 -10.21 2.90 10.34
N ARG A 111 -11.36 2.52 9.77
CA ARG A 111 -12.11 1.34 10.23
C ARG A 111 -11.29 0.06 10.06
N ILE A 112 -10.63 -0.12 8.91
CA ILE A 112 -9.81 -1.30 8.62
C ILE A 112 -8.61 -1.38 9.56
N ALA A 113 -7.84 -0.29 9.72
CA ALA A 113 -6.71 -0.22 10.62
C ALA A 113 -7.11 -0.54 12.08
N ARG A 114 -8.25 0.00 12.54
CA ARG A 114 -8.81 -0.32 13.86
C ARG A 114 -9.20 -1.80 13.99
N GLN A 115 -9.90 -2.36 13.00
CA GLN A 115 -10.32 -3.77 13.02
C GLN A 115 -9.14 -4.73 13.03
N LYS A 116 -8.07 -4.39 12.31
CA LYS A 116 -6.84 -5.18 12.22
C LYS A 116 -5.80 -4.85 13.30
N GLN A 117 -6.13 -3.95 14.23
CA GLN A 117 -5.25 -3.50 15.33
C GLN A 117 -3.89 -2.95 14.85
N LYS A 118 -3.91 -2.24 13.72
CA LYS A 118 -2.74 -1.61 13.08
C LYS A 118 -2.62 -0.19 13.63
N ASN A 119 -2.01 -0.09 14.80
CA ASN A 119 -2.06 1.12 15.63
C ASN A 119 -1.31 2.29 14.99
N ALA A 120 -0.16 2.04 14.35
CA ALA A 120 0.61 3.12 13.72
C ALA A 120 -0.18 3.72 12.55
N ALA A 121 -0.68 2.87 11.65
CA ALA A 121 -1.56 3.29 10.55
C ALA A 121 -2.84 3.96 11.06
N LEU A 122 -3.48 3.43 12.11
CA LEU A 122 -4.69 4.03 12.69
C LEU A 122 -4.44 5.45 13.21
N VAL A 123 -3.39 5.64 14.03
CA VAL A 123 -3.03 6.95 14.59
C VAL A 123 -2.73 7.92 13.45
N TRP A 124 -1.97 7.48 12.46
CA TRP A 124 -1.62 8.28 11.29
C TRP A 124 -2.86 8.71 10.51
N PHE A 125 -3.77 7.80 10.16
CA PHE A 125 -5.00 8.17 9.45
C PHE A 125 -5.90 9.13 10.24
N LEU A 126 -5.92 9.04 11.57
CA LEU A 126 -6.66 9.99 12.41
C LEU A 126 -6.05 11.40 12.32
N HIS A 127 -4.71 11.50 12.27
CA HIS A 127 -4.00 12.77 12.08
C HIS A 127 -4.25 13.32 10.68
N LEU A 128 -4.09 12.49 9.65
CA LEU A 128 -4.37 12.88 8.26
C LEU A 128 -5.83 13.34 8.10
N LYS A 129 -6.79 12.67 8.74
CA LYS A 129 -8.20 13.07 8.71
C LYS A 129 -8.42 14.43 9.39
N LYS A 130 -7.74 14.69 10.51
CA LYS A 130 -7.79 15.98 11.20
C LYS A 130 -7.24 17.10 10.31
N GLU A 131 -6.13 16.86 9.63
CA GLU A 131 -5.51 17.83 8.72
C GLU A 131 -6.36 18.09 7.48
N LYS A 132 -6.87 17.04 6.82
CA LYS A 132 -7.73 17.21 5.63
C LYS A 132 -9.12 17.81 5.94
N ASN A 133 -9.59 17.71 7.19
CA ASN A 133 -10.91 18.21 7.60
C ASN A 133 -10.90 19.43 8.54
N GLY A 134 -9.75 20.04 8.85
CA GLY A 134 -9.68 21.23 9.70
C GLY A 134 -8.80 22.32 9.07
N PHE A 135 -9.16 23.58 8.97
CA PHE A 135 -10.37 24.34 9.34
C PHE A 135 -11.11 24.74 8.05
N LYS A 136 -12.41 24.46 7.94
CA LYS A 136 -13.26 25.50 7.34
C LYS A 136 -13.38 26.52 8.44
N ASP A 137 -12.70 27.66 8.31
CA ASP A 137 -13.05 28.84 9.09
C ASP A 137 -14.56 29.00 8.96
N ARG A 138 -15.29 28.61 10.00
CA ARG A 138 -16.63 29.12 10.17
C ARG A 138 -16.35 30.57 10.51
N ASP A 139 -16.55 31.43 9.53
CA ASP A 139 -16.60 32.84 9.76
C ASP A 139 -17.67 33.08 10.84
N PHE A 140 -17.22 33.35 12.06
CA PHE A 140 -18.04 33.74 13.20
C PHE A 140 -18.04 35.27 13.32
N SER A 141 -18.02 36.00 12.20
CA SER A 141 -18.34 37.43 12.20
C SER A 141 -19.67 37.64 12.93
N LEU A 142 -19.58 38.31 14.08
CA LEU A 142 -20.69 38.73 14.95
C LEU A 142 -21.24 40.08 14.51
#